data_AF-A0A2D6FMS8-F1
#
_entry.id   AF-A0A2D6FMS8-F1
#
_cell.length_a   1.000
_cell.length_b   1.000
_cell.length_c   1.000
_cell.angle_alpha   90.00
_cell.angle_beta   90.00
_cell.angle_gamma   90.00
#
_symmetry.space_group_name_H-M   'P 1'
#
loop_
_entity.id
_entity.type
_entity.pdbx_description
1 polymer ?
#
loop_
_entity_poly.entity_id
_entity_poly.type
_entity_poly.pdbx_seq_one_letter_code
_entity_poly.pdbx_strand_id
1 'polypeptide(L)'
;MAANIKLIQSVAQIEKEIMQALVKEVNYVFRNSMGKMLSPIRRIVSSAIESSPVISSLNGGILRADFGIPKGKDVTSAIVASVANSTVISMKRFSVAGKKISGGLFIHVQPSSFANLLSLSVGEVITEKGTRLPWLEWLLTLGDQVIIADFGVDYANAGRSGQGHMTSQARPFKVNTSFSGTVGNNFITRALDSHVGEIAKVIERSI
;
A
#
# COMPACT_ATOMS: atom_id res chain seq x y z
N MET A 1 -71.55 11.74 0.38
CA MET A 1 -70.61 10.68 0.83
C MET A 1 -69.23 11.29 0.96
N ALA A 2 -68.68 11.37 2.17
CA ALA A 2 -67.30 11.82 2.39
C ALA A 2 -66.39 10.59 2.44
N ALA A 3 -65.47 10.46 1.48
CA ALA A 3 -64.46 9.41 1.50
C ALA A 3 -63.39 9.77 2.52
N ASN A 4 -63.25 8.96 3.57
CA ASN A 4 -62.27 9.18 4.63
C ASN A 4 -61.02 8.36 4.31
N ILE A 5 -60.00 9.01 3.75
CA ILE A 5 -58.72 8.37 3.43
C ILE A 5 -57.85 8.43 4.68
N LYS A 6 -57.73 7.33 5.41
CA LYS A 6 -56.76 7.18 6.51
C LYS A 6 -55.46 6.60 5.98
N LEU A 7 -54.36 7.30 6.23
CA LEU A 7 -53.02 6.70 6.13
C LEU A 7 -52.91 5.60 7.18
N ILE A 8 -52.69 4.36 6.72
CA ILE A 8 -52.62 3.17 7.58
C ILE A 8 -51.27 3.11 8.31
N GLN A 9 -50.22 3.70 7.74
CA GLN A 9 -48.87 3.74 8.30
C GLN A 9 -48.49 5.16 8.69
N SER A 10 -47.74 5.29 9.78
CA SER A 10 -47.15 6.56 10.19
C SER A 10 -46.00 6.95 9.26
N VAL A 11 -45.72 8.26 9.11
CA VAL A 11 -44.57 8.77 8.35
C VAL A 11 -43.26 8.13 8.81
N ALA A 12 -43.10 7.93 10.13
CA ALA A 12 -41.91 7.28 10.70
C ALA A 12 -41.74 5.83 10.24
N GLN A 13 -42.84 5.12 9.99
CA GLN A 13 -42.80 3.74 9.48
C GLN A 13 -42.40 3.70 8.01
N ILE A 14 -42.92 4.64 7.19
CA ILE A 14 -42.51 4.81 5.80
C ILE A 14 -41.02 5.16 5.70
N GLU A 15 -40.53 6.11 6.51
CA GLU A 15 -39.10 6.47 6.57
C GLU A 15 -38.23 5.24 6.87
N LYS A 16 -38.64 4.42 7.84
CA LYS A 16 -37.91 3.21 8.22
C LYS A 16 -37.88 2.17 7.09
N GLU A 17 -39.01 1.94 6.42
CA GLU A 17 -39.12 0.99 5.31
C GLU A 17 -38.28 1.44 4.11
N ILE A 18 -38.29 2.73 3.78
CA ILE A 18 -37.44 3.33 2.74
C ILE A 18 -35.95 3.13 3.08
N MET A 19 -35.53 3.44 4.30
CA MET A 19 -34.13 3.29 4.72
C MET A 19 -33.67 1.82 4.68
N GLN A 20 -34.56 0.89 5.05
CA GLN A 20 -34.28 -0.54 4.97
C GLN A 20 -34.14 -1.01 3.53
N ALA A 21 -35.02 -0.55 2.63
CA ALA A 21 -34.92 -0.86 1.20
C ALA A 21 -33.62 -0.31 0.60
N LEU A 22 -33.27 0.94 0.92
CA LEU A 22 -32.03 1.57 0.46
C LEU A 22 -30.80 0.79 0.94
N VAL A 23 -30.76 0.36 2.21
CA VAL A 23 -29.64 -0.45 2.72
C VAL A 23 -29.55 -1.82 2.06
N LYS A 24 -30.68 -2.45 1.71
CA LYS A 24 -30.67 -3.71 0.94
C LYS A 24 -30.04 -3.50 -0.43
N GLU A 25 -30.43 -2.43 -1.13
CA GLU A 25 -29.92 -2.12 -2.46
C GLU A 25 -28.43 -1.76 -2.43
N VAL A 26 -28.01 -0.90 -1.51
CA VAL A 26 -26.59 -0.54 -1.31
C VAL A 26 -25.75 -1.81 -1.09
N ASN A 27 -26.16 -2.69 -0.19
CA ASN A 27 -25.43 -3.94 0.06
C ASN A 27 -25.38 -4.85 -1.18
N TYR A 28 -26.44 -4.88 -1.99
CA TYR A 28 -26.50 -5.67 -3.22
C TYR A 28 -25.54 -5.12 -4.28
N VAL A 29 -25.62 -3.82 -4.58
CA VAL A 29 -24.77 -3.13 -5.57
C VAL A 29 -23.30 -3.30 -5.21
N PHE A 30 -22.90 -2.90 -3.99
CA PHE A 30 -21.49 -2.98 -3.59
C PHE A 30 -20.96 -4.41 -3.65
N ARG A 31 -21.73 -5.41 -3.18
CA ARG A 31 -21.31 -6.82 -3.23
C ARG A 31 -21.03 -7.28 -4.66
N ASN A 32 -21.87 -6.91 -5.61
CA ASN A 32 -21.73 -7.31 -7.01
C ASN A 32 -20.65 -6.52 -7.76
N SER A 33 -20.31 -5.32 -7.29
CA SER A 33 -19.29 -4.46 -7.89
C SER A 33 -17.87 -4.76 -7.39
N MET A 34 -17.68 -5.45 -6.25
CA MET A 34 -16.35 -5.71 -5.67
C MET A 34 -15.36 -6.33 -6.65
N GLY A 35 -15.79 -7.35 -7.40
CA GLY A 35 -14.93 -8.01 -8.38
C GLY A 35 -14.48 -7.08 -9.51
N LYS A 36 -15.36 -6.17 -9.93
CA LYS A 36 -15.09 -5.18 -10.99
C LYS A 36 -14.12 -4.09 -10.53
N MET A 37 -14.18 -3.72 -9.25
CA MET A 37 -13.32 -2.69 -8.65
C MET A 37 -11.87 -3.16 -8.44
N LEU A 38 -11.68 -4.45 -8.14
CA LEU A 38 -10.37 -4.95 -7.70
C LEU A 38 -9.27 -4.81 -8.75
N SER A 39 -9.50 -5.24 -9.98
CA SER A 39 -8.48 -5.19 -11.05
C SER A 39 -8.03 -3.76 -11.38
N PRO A 40 -8.94 -2.78 -11.60
CA PRO A 40 -8.55 -1.39 -11.78
C PRO A 40 -7.80 -0.80 -10.58
N ILE A 41 -8.23 -1.08 -9.34
CA ILE A 41 -7.53 -0.60 -8.13
C ILE A 41 -6.10 -1.17 -8.07
N ARG A 42 -5.92 -2.47 -8.34
CA ARG A 42 -4.58 -3.07 -8.39
C ARG A 42 -3.66 -2.41 -9.40
N ARG A 43 -4.18 -2.01 -10.56
CA ARG A 43 -3.40 -1.26 -11.56
C ARG A 43 -2.97 0.11 -11.05
N ILE A 44 -3.87 0.84 -10.38
CA ILE A 44 -3.54 2.13 -9.75
C ILE A 44 -2.46 1.93 -8.69
N VAL A 45 -2.60 0.91 -7.83
CA VAL A 45 -1.57 0.57 -6.83
C VAL A 45 -0.23 0.27 -7.51
N SER A 46 -0.20 -0.60 -8.52
CA SER A 46 1.04 -0.93 -9.26
C SER A 46 1.71 0.34 -9.79
N SER A 47 0.96 1.16 -10.52
CA SER A 47 1.45 2.41 -11.11
C SER A 47 1.94 3.41 -10.05
N ALA A 48 1.24 3.53 -8.93
CA ALA A 48 1.62 4.44 -7.84
C ALA A 48 2.95 4.00 -7.21
N ILE A 49 3.12 2.69 -6.99
CA ILE A 49 4.38 2.17 -6.44
C ILE A 49 5.52 2.30 -7.46
N GLU A 50 5.30 1.91 -8.71
CA GLU A 50 6.30 1.98 -9.80
C GLU A 50 6.83 3.40 -10.00
N SER A 51 5.96 4.41 -9.95
CA SER A 51 6.33 5.82 -10.11
C SER A 51 6.98 6.43 -8.86
N SER A 52 7.08 5.70 -7.76
CA SER A 52 7.64 6.24 -6.52
C SER A 52 9.15 6.52 -6.64
N PRO A 53 9.67 7.58 -5.97
CA PRO A 53 11.10 7.87 -5.94
C PRO A 53 11.95 6.71 -5.41
N VAL A 54 11.40 5.88 -4.54
CA VAL A 54 12.07 4.69 -3.99
C VAL A 54 12.31 3.63 -5.06
N ILE A 55 11.29 3.28 -5.85
CA ILE A 55 11.45 2.30 -6.94
C ILE A 55 12.46 2.81 -7.98
N SER A 56 12.39 4.10 -8.33
CA SER A 56 13.38 4.74 -9.21
C SER A 56 14.80 4.63 -8.65
N SER A 57 14.99 4.93 -7.35
CA SER A 57 16.29 4.86 -6.68
C SER A 57 16.83 3.42 -6.55
N LEU A 58 15.96 2.41 -6.41
CA LEU A 58 16.35 1.00 -6.43
C LEU A 58 16.79 0.50 -7.83
N ASN A 59 16.22 1.08 -8.89
CA ASN A 59 16.54 0.69 -10.27
C ASN A 59 17.88 1.23 -10.78
N GLY A 60 18.41 2.31 -10.19
CA GLY A 60 19.73 2.81 -10.59
C GLY A 60 20.23 4.03 -9.81
N GLY A 61 19.59 4.38 -8.70
CA GLY A 61 19.94 5.54 -7.89
C GLY A 61 20.66 5.18 -6.61
N ILE A 62 20.54 6.09 -5.62
CA ILE A 62 21.27 6.04 -4.36
C ILE A 62 20.96 4.77 -3.57
N LEU A 63 19.68 4.34 -3.50
CA LEU A 63 19.31 3.14 -2.74
C LEU A 63 19.95 1.86 -3.29
N ARG A 64 20.16 1.80 -4.61
CA ARG A 64 20.86 0.68 -5.23
C ARG A 64 22.31 0.58 -4.75
N ALA A 65 22.98 1.72 -4.65
CA ALA A 65 24.31 1.83 -4.08
C ALA A 65 24.32 1.48 -2.60
N ASP A 66 23.41 2.09 -1.83
CA ASP A 66 23.31 1.95 -0.37
C ASP A 66 23.18 0.50 0.07
N PHE A 67 22.32 -0.26 -0.63
CA PHE A 67 22.06 -1.66 -0.32
C PHE A 67 23.00 -2.63 -1.04
N GLY A 68 23.87 -2.12 -1.90
CA GLY A 68 24.79 -2.92 -2.70
C GLY A 68 24.07 -3.95 -3.57
N ILE A 69 22.94 -3.57 -4.16
CA ILE A 69 22.14 -4.42 -5.05
C ILE A 69 22.93 -4.60 -6.37
N PRO A 70 23.29 -5.84 -6.76
CA PRO A 70 24.16 -6.09 -7.91
C PRO A 70 23.65 -5.46 -9.20
N LYS A 71 24.52 -4.86 -10.02
CA LYS A 71 24.14 -4.27 -11.32
C LYS A 71 23.38 -5.29 -12.19
N GLY A 72 22.29 -4.84 -12.83
CA GLY A 72 21.44 -5.69 -13.66
C GLY A 72 20.45 -6.59 -12.90
N LYS A 73 20.54 -6.71 -11.57
CA LYS A 73 19.52 -7.40 -10.76
C LYS A 73 18.27 -6.54 -10.65
N ASP A 74 17.15 -7.02 -11.17
CA ASP A 74 15.84 -6.44 -10.89
C ASP A 74 15.35 -6.90 -9.51
N VAL A 75 14.99 -5.94 -8.67
CA VAL A 75 14.38 -6.17 -7.35
C VAL A 75 13.02 -5.51 -7.24
N THR A 76 12.64 -4.69 -8.22
CA THR A 76 11.47 -3.80 -8.13
C THR A 76 10.21 -4.48 -8.61
N SER A 77 10.27 -5.26 -9.69
CA SER A 77 9.09 -5.92 -10.26
C SER A 77 8.39 -6.85 -9.27
N ALA A 78 9.16 -7.63 -8.50
CA ALA A 78 8.62 -8.53 -7.49
C ALA A 78 7.98 -7.76 -6.31
N ILE A 79 8.55 -6.62 -5.92
CA ILE A 79 8.01 -5.77 -4.86
C ILE A 79 6.68 -5.16 -5.30
N VAL A 80 6.68 -4.50 -6.46
CA VAL A 80 5.49 -3.87 -7.05
C VAL A 80 4.36 -4.90 -7.19
N ALA A 81 4.65 -6.05 -7.79
CA ALA A 81 3.68 -7.11 -7.98
C ALA A 81 3.15 -7.65 -6.65
N SER A 82 4.02 -7.82 -5.63
CA SER A 82 3.61 -8.28 -4.31
C SER A 82 2.63 -7.32 -3.63
N VAL A 83 2.89 -6.01 -3.68
CA VAL A 83 1.99 -4.98 -3.11
C VAL A 83 0.66 -4.90 -3.87
N ALA A 84 0.71 -4.89 -5.20
CA ALA A 84 -0.51 -4.85 -5.99
C ALA A 84 -1.37 -6.10 -5.75
N ASN A 85 -0.76 -7.29 -5.72
CA ASN A 85 -1.49 -8.54 -5.54
C ASN A 85 -2.02 -8.74 -4.11
N SER A 86 -1.39 -8.15 -3.09
CA SER A 86 -1.92 -8.17 -1.72
C SER A 86 -3.16 -7.29 -1.53
N THR A 87 -3.52 -6.47 -2.53
CA THR A 87 -4.71 -5.64 -2.45
C THR A 87 -5.97 -6.50 -2.42
N VAL A 88 -6.80 -6.27 -1.40
CA VAL A 88 -8.10 -6.90 -1.20
C VAL A 88 -9.14 -5.85 -0.82
N ILE A 89 -10.39 -6.09 -1.22
CA ILE A 89 -11.53 -5.24 -0.91
C ILE A 89 -12.43 -6.01 0.06
N SER A 90 -12.81 -5.35 1.15
CA SER A 90 -13.77 -5.88 2.12
C SER A 90 -14.85 -4.86 2.39
N MET A 91 -16.03 -5.31 2.81
CA MET A 91 -17.15 -4.44 3.09
C MET A 91 -17.67 -4.71 4.50
N LYS A 92 -17.80 -3.65 5.30
CA LYS A 92 -18.67 -3.67 6.47
C LYS A 92 -20.10 -3.44 5.98
N ARG A 93 -20.93 -4.48 6.12
CA ARG A 93 -22.33 -4.48 5.70
C ARG A 93 -23.02 -3.19 6.16
N PHE A 94 -23.72 -2.55 5.24
CA PHE A 94 -24.52 -1.37 5.56
C PHE A 94 -25.72 -1.79 6.42
N SER A 95 -26.01 -1.01 7.46
CA SER A 95 -27.11 -1.21 8.41
C SER A 95 -27.73 0.12 8.79
N VAL A 96 -29.02 0.10 9.15
CA VAL A 96 -29.74 1.27 9.67
C VAL A 96 -29.88 1.16 11.18
N ALA A 97 -29.49 2.20 11.90
CA ALA A 97 -29.78 2.37 13.32
C ALA A 97 -30.42 3.75 13.54
N GLY A 98 -31.70 3.78 13.91
CA GLY A 98 -32.48 5.02 13.93
C GLY A 98 -32.58 5.64 12.54
N LYS A 99 -32.13 6.89 12.38
CA LYS A 99 -32.08 7.62 11.09
C LYS A 99 -30.69 7.61 10.43
N LYS A 100 -29.75 6.79 10.92
CA LYS A 100 -28.37 6.75 10.42
C LYS A 100 -28.09 5.44 9.69
N ILE A 101 -27.41 5.54 8.56
CA ILE A 101 -26.84 4.40 7.85
C ILE A 101 -25.36 4.30 8.23
N SER A 102 -24.94 3.11 8.62
CA SER A 102 -23.54 2.82 8.94
C SER A 102 -23.05 1.65 8.11
N GLY A 103 -21.83 1.73 7.60
CA GLY A 103 -21.21 0.70 6.77
C GLY A 103 -19.94 1.26 6.16
N GLY A 104 -19.33 0.52 5.25
CA GLY A 104 -18.18 1.05 4.51
C GLY A 104 -17.49 0.01 3.67
N LEU A 105 -16.81 0.50 2.63
CA LEU A 105 -15.87 -0.27 1.85
C LEU A 105 -14.46 -0.02 2.40
N PHE A 106 -13.68 -1.07 2.56
CA PHE A 106 -12.30 -1.01 3.00
C PHE A 106 -11.42 -1.65 1.94
N ILE A 107 -10.41 -0.90 1.50
CA ILE A 107 -9.40 -1.37 0.56
C ILE A 107 -8.13 -1.58 1.36
N HIS A 108 -7.73 -2.84 1.52
CA HIS A 108 -6.52 -3.21 2.21
C HIS A 108 -5.45 -3.48 1.16
N VAL A 109 -4.45 -2.62 1.04
CA VAL A 109 -3.41 -2.75 0.00
C VAL A 109 -2.25 -3.61 0.48
N GLN A 110 -1.78 -3.38 1.70
CA GLN A 110 -0.55 -3.97 2.22
C GLN A 110 -0.77 -4.49 3.65
N PRO A 111 -0.45 -5.77 3.95
CA PRO A 111 -0.46 -6.28 5.33
C PRO A 111 0.47 -5.48 6.25
N SER A 112 0.00 -5.21 7.47
CA SER A 112 0.76 -4.45 8.48
C SER A 112 2.04 -5.17 8.95
N SER A 113 2.11 -6.49 8.78
CA SER A 113 3.31 -7.30 9.07
C SER A 113 4.34 -7.28 7.94
N PHE A 114 3.99 -6.74 6.76
CA PHE A 114 4.81 -6.84 5.54
C PHE A 114 5.19 -8.26 5.14
N ALA A 115 4.50 -9.29 5.62
CA ALA A 115 4.88 -10.69 5.39
C ALA A 115 5.07 -11.05 3.91
N ASN A 116 4.25 -10.49 3.01
CA ASN A 116 4.35 -10.68 1.56
C ASN A 116 5.60 -10.03 0.92
N LEU A 117 6.20 -9.03 1.58
CA LEU A 117 7.41 -8.35 1.12
C LEU A 117 8.66 -8.92 1.78
N LEU A 118 8.60 -9.16 3.09
CA LEU A 118 9.74 -9.70 3.86
C LEU A 118 10.02 -11.17 3.52
N SER A 119 9.07 -11.89 2.91
CA SER A 119 9.31 -13.22 2.36
C SER A 119 9.98 -13.22 0.98
N LEU A 120 10.18 -12.06 0.34
CA LEU A 120 10.76 -11.98 -0.99
C LEU A 120 12.28 -12.16 -0.93
N SER A 121 12.80 -13.11 -1.71
CA SER A 121 14.25 -13.32 -1.85
C SER A 121 15.00 -12.11 -2.43
N VAL A 122 14.28 -11.21 -3.13
CA VAL A 122 14.87 -9.95 -3.62
C VAL A 122 15.16 -8.95 -2.52
N GLY A 123 14.45 -9.03 -1.38
CA GLY A 123 14.56 -8.10 -0.25
C GLY A 123 15.83 -8.24 0.59
N GLU A 124 16.71 -9.17 0.19
CA GLU A 124 18.00 -9.40 0.83
C GLU A 124 19.15 -9.39 -0.21
N VAL A 125 20.34 -9.03 0.26
CA VAL A 125 21.61 -9.23 -0.46
C VAL A 125 22.57 -10.00 0.44
N ILE A 126 23.22 -11.03 -0.13
CA ILE A 126 24.27 -11.78 0.56
C ILE A 126 25.62 -11.15 0.19
N THR A 127 26.43 -10.82 1.19
CA THR A 127 27.78 -10.30 0.99
C THR A 127 28.76 -11.42 0.60
N GLU A 128 29.94 -11.05 0.10
CA GLU A 128 31.01 -12.01 -0.19
C GLU A 128 31.44 -12.82 1.05
N LYS A 129 31.26 -12.26 2.24
CA LYS A 129 31.52 -12.93 3.52
C LYS A 129 30.36 -13.81 4.00
N GLY A 130 29.32 -13.99 3.19
CA GLY A 130 28.13 -14.78 3.52
C GLY A 130 27.13 -14.08 4.44
N THR A 131 27.34 -12.80 4.78
CA THR A 131 26.43 -12.04 5.64
C THR A 131 25.18 -11.64 4.87
N ARG A 132 24.01 -11.84 5.46
CA ARG A 132 22.73 -11.37 4.91
C ARG A 132 22.48 -9.90 5.26
N LEU A 133 22.09 -9.11 4.28
CA LEU A 133 21.68 -7.72 4.43
C LEU A 133 20.18 -7.60 4.06
N PRO A 134 19.27 -7.58 5.05
CA PRO A 134 17.82 -7.47 4.82
C PRO A 134 17.39 -6.04 4.52
N TRP A 135 17.87 -5.52 3.39
CA TRP A 135 17.71 -4.11 3.04
C TRP A 135 16.25 -3.67 2.89
N LEU A 136 15.35 -4.57 2.46
CA LEU A 136 13.94 -4.22 2.29
C LEU A 136 13.25 -4.02 3.63
N GLU A 137 13.62 -4.83 4.63
CA GLU A 137 13.15 -4.64 6.01
C GLU A 137 13.61 -3.28 6.54
N TRP A 138 14.90 -2.97 6.36
CA TRP A 138 15.47 -1.69 6.78
C TRP A 138 14.75 -0.49 6.17
N LEU A 139 14.45 -0.57 4.87
CA LEU A 139 13.74 0.48 4.13
C LEU A 139 12.30 0.66 4.61
N LEU A 140 11.64 -0.41 5.06
CA LEU A 140 10.22 -0.40 5.43
C LEU A 140 9.98 -0.04 6.91
N THR A 141 10.88 -0.39 7.82
CA THR A 141 10.56 -0.42 9.25
C THR A 141 11.47 0.42 10.15
N LEU A 142 12.73 0.65 9.78
CA LEU A 142 13.73 1.20 10.71
C LEU A 142 13.79 2.73 10.74
N GLY A 143 13.13 3.42 9.81
CA GLY A 143 13.17 4.87 9.72
C GLY A 143 14.60 5.40 9.66
N ASP A 144 14.88 6.45 10.45
CA ASP A 144 16.19 7.12 10.48
C ASP A 144 17.20 6.50 11.46
N GLN A 145 16.94 5.29 11.94
CA GLN A 145 17.85 4.60 12.83
C GLN A 145 19.20 4.29 12.16
N VAL A 146 20.27 4.39 12.95
CA VAL A 146 21.58 3.89 12.54
C VAL A 146 21.53 2.36 12.53
N ILE A 147 21.83 1.78 11.37
CA ILE A 147 21.76 0.32 11.16
C ILE A 147 23.13 -0.30 11.34
N ILE A 148 24.17 0.36 10.83
CA ILE A 148 25.56 -0.10 10.96
C ILE A 148 26.39 1.06 11.50
N ALA A 149 26.90 0.92 12.72
CA ALA A 149 27.64 1.98 13.40
C ALA A 149 29.06 2.17 12.81
N ASP A 150 29.72 1.08 12.44
CA ASP A 150 31.15 1.09 12.11
C ASP A 150 31.46 1.35 10.64
N PHE A 151 30.44 1.29 9.77
CA PHE A 151 30.59 1.41 8.32
C PHE A 151 29.49 2.28 7.74
N GLY A 152 29.81 2.96 6.64
CA GLY A 152 28.84 3.63 5.77
C GLY A 152 29.19 3.41 4.31
N VAL A 153 28.42 4.01 3.41
CA VAL A 153 28.58 3.81 1.97
C VAL A 153 29.36 4.98 1.38
N ASP A 154 30.48 4.66 0.73
CA ASP A 154 31.23 5.60 -0.09
C ASP A 154 30.84 5.42 -1.56
N TYR A 155 30.36 6.51 -2.16
CA TYR A 155 29.81 6.52 -3.51
C TYR A 155 30.93 6.68 -4.55
N ALA A 156 31.31 5.55 -5.13
CA ALA A 156 32.35 5.46 -6.15
C ALA A 156 31.96 4.40 -7.18
N ASN A 157 32.64 4.36 -8.34
CA ASN A 157 32.47 3.30 -9.35
C ASN A 157 33.08 1.97 -8.87
N ALA A 158 32.53 1.41 -7.80
CA ALA A 158 33.03 0.25 -7.08
C ALA A 158 31.88 -0.56 -6.47
N GLY A 159 32.22 -1.73 -5.92
CA GLY A 159 31.30 -2.62 -5.21
C GLY A 159 30.30 -3.34 -6.12
N ARG A 160 29.39 -4.12 -5.51
CA ARG A 160 28.46 -5.01 -6.22
C ARG A 160 27.49 -4.26 -7.13
N SER A 161 27.00 -3.11 -6.68
CA SER A 161 26.10 -2.24 -7.45
C SER A 161 26.84 -1.52 -8.58
N GLY A 162 28.17 -1.42 -8.50
CA GLY A 162 28.99 -0.58 -9.36
C GLY A 162 28.84 0.92 -9.06
N GLN A 163 28.23 1.28 -7.93
CA GLN A 163 27.88 2.66 -7.57
C GLN A 163 28.31 3.03 -6.13
N GLY A 164 28.91 2.09 -5.39
CA GLY A 164 29.40 2.35 -4.04
C GLY A 164 29.85 1.10 -3.32
N HIS A 165 30.62 1.30 -2.26
CA HIS A 165 31.12 0.24 -1.40
C HIS A 165 31.10 0.68 0.07
N MET A 166 31.06 -0.29 0.98
CA MET A 166 31.05 0.02 2.41
C MET A 166 32.46 0.27 2.94
N THR A 167 32.61 1.33 3.74
CA THR A 167 33.89 1.75 4.32
C THR A 167 33.72 2.38 5.69
N SER A 168 34.74 2.27 6.53
CA SER A 168 34.74 2.82 7.90
C SER A 168 34.79 4.35 7.94
N GLN A 169 35.27 4.97 6.86
CA GLN A 169 35.43 6.42 6.73
C GLN A 169 34.09 7.11 6.47
N ALA A 170 33.12 6.39 5.90
CA ALA A 170 31.78 6.89 5.59
C ALA A 170 30.75 6.59 6.68
N ARG A 171 31.17 6.02 7.81
CA ARG A 171 30.30 5.65 8.93
C ARG A 171 29.53 6.85 9.50
N PRO A 172 28.35 6.64 10.11
CA PRO A 172 27.59 5.39 10.17
C PRO A 172 26.63 5.21 8.99
N PHE A 173 26.17 3.98 8.75
CA PHE A 173 25.12 3.70 7.78
C PHE A 173 23.72 3.82 8.40
N LYS A 174 22.87 4.59 7.74
CA LYS A 174 21.42 4.57 7.88
C LYS A 174 20.79 4.66 6.50
N VAL A 175 19.54 4.23 6.36
CA VAL A 175 18.79 4.50 5.13
C VAL A 175 18.66 6.02 4.98
N ASN A 176 18.87 6.53 3.76
CA ASN A 176 18.69 7.96 3.47
C ASN A 176 17.27 8.41 3.88
N THR A 177 17.20 9.47 4.67
CA THR A 177 15.97 9.97 5.30
C THR A 177 14.85 10.31 4.32
N SER A 178 15.18 10.66 3.07
CA SER A 178 14.18 10.89 2.02
C SER A 178 13.45 9.61 1.59
N PHE A 179 14.04 8.44 1.84
CA PHE A 179 13.51 7.14 1.46
C PHE A 179 13.13 6.26 2.66
N SER A 180 13.68 6.54 3.85
CA SER A 180 13.45 5.72 5.03
C SER A 180 11.97 5.64 5.42
N GLY A 181 11.57 4.44 5.84
CA GLY A 181 10.19 4.11 6.17
C GLY A 181 10.06 3.53 7.57
N THR A 182 8.87 3.71 8.14
CA THR A 182 8.41 3.05 9.35
C THR A 182 7.16 2.23 9.02
N VAL A 183 6.72 1.39 9.96
CA VAL A 183 5.51 0.57 9.80
C VAL A 183 4.28 1.40 9.39
N GLY A 184 4.12 2.60 9.95
CA GLY A 184 3.00 3.50 9.65
C GLY A 184 3.25 4.52 8.54
N ASN A 185 4.49 4.69 8.10
CA ASN A 185 4.85 5.70 7.11
C ASN A 185 6.08 5.26 6.29
N ASN A 186 5.83 4.68 5.12
CA ASN A 186 6.85 4.17 4.21
C ASN A 186 6.49 4.53 2.75
N PHE A 187 7.29 4.07 1.79
CA PHE A 187 7.08 4.41 0.39
C PHE A 187 5.73 3.92 -0.16
N ILE A 188 5.17 2.84 0.38
CA ILE A 188 3.88 2.29 -0.04
C ILE A 188 2.77 3.24 0.39
N THR A 189 2.74 3.64 1.68
CA THR A 189 1.72 4.57 2.17
C THR A 189 1.82 5.92 1.46
N ARG A 190 3.04 6.47 1.34
CA ARG A 190 3.28 7.76 0.67
C ARG A 190 2.88 7.75 -0.81
N ALA A 191 3.16 6.66 -1.53
CA ALA A 191 2.80 6.54 -2.94
C ALA A 191 1.28 6.52 -3.13
N LEU A 192 0.54 5.89 -2.21
CA LEU A 192 -0.91 5.72 -2.32
C LEU A 192 -1.69 6.96 -1.90
N ASP A 193 -1.17 7.77 -0.97
CA ASP A 193 -1.86 8.97 -0.46
C ASP A 193 -2.30 9.92 -1.59
N SER A 194 -1.44 10.11 -2.60
CA SER A 194 -1.74 10.96 -3.76
C SER A 194 -2.77 10.36 -4.74
N HIS A 195 -3.05 9.05 -4.65
CA HIS A 195 -3.90 8.32 -5.59
C HIS A 195 -5.27 7.93 -5.01
N VAL A 196 -5.58 8.33 -3.77
CA VAL A 196 -6.88 8.05 -3.12
C VAL A 196 -8.05 8.55 -3.97
N GLY A 197 -7.93 9.72 -4.61
CA GLY A 197 -8.97 10.27 -5.48
C GLY A 197 -9.21 9.44 -6.75
N GLU A 198 -8.18 8.79 -7.29
CA GLU A 198 -8.33 7.90 -8.46
C GLU A 198 -9.03 6.59 -8.07
N ILE A 199 -8.69 6.05 -6.90
CA ILE A 199 -9.34 4.88 -6.32
C ILE A 199 -10.83 5.17 -6.08
N ALA A 200 -11.17 6.36 -5.54
CA ALA A 200 -12.55 6.78 -5.35
C ALA A 200 -13.34 6.81 -6.68
N LYS A 201 -12.75 7.36 -7.75
CA LYS A 201 -13.37 7.37 -9.09
C LYS A 201 -13.61 5.97 -9.64
N VAL A 202 -12.75 4.99 -9.34
CA VAL A 202 -13.00 3.59 -9.71
C VAL A 202 -14.23 3.04 -9.01
N ILE A 203 -14.39 3.33 -7.72
CA ILE A 203 -15.55 2.90 -6.94
C ILE A 203 -16.83 3.50 -7.54
N GLU A 204 -16.84 4.81 -7.76
CA GLU A 204 -17.99 5.54 -8.33
C GLU A 204 -18.43 5.00 -9.69
N ARG A 205 -17.48 4.60 -10.56
CA ARG A 205 -17.79 4.04 -11.88
C ARG A 205 -18.24 2.59 -11.85
N SER A 206 -17.99 1.89 -10.74
CA SER A 206 -18.25 0.46 -10.63
C SER A 206 -19.59 0.15 -9.97
N ILE A 207 -20.19 1.12 -9.29
CA ILE A 207 -21.53 1.04 -8.69
C ILE A 207 -22.58 1.57 -9.65
#